data_AF-A0A918NYI5-F1
#
_entry.id   AF-A0A918NYI5-F1
#
_cell.length_a   1.000
_cell.length_b   1.000
_cell.length_c   1.000
_cell.angle_alpha   90.00
_cell.angle_beta   90.00
_cell.angle_gamma   90.00
#
_symmetry.space_group_name_H-M   'P 1'
#
loop_
_entity.id
_entity.type
_entity.pdbx_description
1 polymer ?
#
loop_
_entity_poly.entity_id
_entity_poly.type
_entity_poly.pdbx_seq_one_letter_code
_entity_poly.pdbx_strand_id
1 'polypeptide(L)'
;MVHQHDGNVVVYRNADHCAVWATGTDFQPSVYGSEALEHHDLDRAFGRPGRLVLQEDGNLVVYSSTGQPLWASGTTGRSTVALMIQDSGRLVLRTAEDTIAWASPYAPLRWDGWNRVTDGRRLRRGQCLRGGSLVSDNGAYAFVVEGGGAACLCRTAGRILWTVGLRPQEGYALTGDGRLVTRGPGGEERPAQSLGISDSAAAALAQRGAAEMSVTDDGRLVITDGDGTVLWSMTPAFTHTPRQRLPRAERPKARPAPDVPLLPAGEELPVIRTDFSDDAAWEDAVARVSAEYDDDGDTWSVDVTPIDDRRYAGLTSDQLALLVPESVHWPMFVVADARTMASSGRDMLMVTTDPEALVDSARATPTAIVEIAINLWIANMDWEDYVGEADGPAQADDRVLEAWNIEEPPE
;
A
#
# COMPACT_ATOMS: atom_id res chain seq x y z
N MET A 1 11.42 0.55 8.59
CA MET A 1 11.14 1.08 9.96
C MET A 1 9.88 0.40 10.44
N VAL A 2 9.84 -0.02 11.69
CA VAL A 2 8.72 -0.74 12.30
C VAL A 2 8.33 -0.03 13.59
N HIS A 3 7.04 0.17 13.79
CA HIS A 3 6.49 0.51 15.11
C HIS A 3 6.11 -0.81 15.79
N GLN A 4 6.83 -1.16 16.84
CA GLN A 4 6.73 -2.46 17.50
C GLN A 4 5.62 -2.46 18.55
N HIS A 5 5.17 -3.66 18.94
CA HIS A 5 4.15 -3.83 19.99
C HIS A 5 4.61 -3.28 21.35
N ASP A 6 5.91 -3.23 21.61
CA ASP A 6 6.48 -2.64 22.83
C ASP A 6 6.52 -1.11 22.82
N GLY A 7 6.03 -0.50 21.73
CA GLY A 7 5.94 0.94 21.57
C GLY A 7 7.21 1.63 21.10
N ASN A 8 8.21 0.84 20.72
CA ASN A 8 9.43 1.35 20.12
C ASN A 8 9.22 1.59 18.63
N VAL A 9 9.75 2.70 18.10
CA VAL A 9 9.92 2.89 16.66
C VAL A 9 11.35 2.54 16.32
N VAL A 10 11.53 1.46 15.57
CA VAL A 10 12.85 0.87 15.30
C VAL A 10 13.14 0.88 13.81
N VAL A 11 14.34 1.32 13.46
CA VAL A 11 14.90 1.14 12.12
C VAL A 11 15.76 -0.11 12.15
N TYR A 12 15.35 -1.10 11.38
CA TYR A 12 16.11 -2.31 11.13
C TYR A 12 16.87 -2.20 9.82
N ARG A 13 18.06 -2.79 9.79
CA ARG A 13 18.77 -3.08 8.56
C ARG A 13 18.30 -4.41 8.02
N ASN A 14 17.71 -4.42 6.82
CA ASN A 14 17.09 -5.62 6.25
C ASN A 14 18.10 -6.74 5.98
N ALA A 15 19.36 -6.43 5.69
CA ALA A 15 20.36 -7.43 5.32
C ALA A 15 20.68 -8.44 6.44
N ASP A 16 20.59 -8.03 7.70
CA ASP A 16 20.95 -8.84 8.87
C ASP A 16 19.93 -8.74 10.02
N HIS A 17 18.80 -8.08 9.79
CA HIS A 17 17.77 -7.78 10.79
C HIS A 17 18.31 -7.08 12.05
N CYS A 18 19.43 -6.36 11.93
CA CYS A 18 20.03 -5.63 13.04
C CYS A 18 19.30 -4.30 13.27
N ALA A 19 18.87 -4.03 14.50
CA ALA A 19 18.35 -2.73 14.89
C ALA A 19 19.49 -1.69 14.82
N VAL A 20 19.33 -0.68 13.97
CA VAL A 20 20.34 0.37 13.77
C VAL A 20 19.99 1.68 14.48
N TRP A 21 18.71 1.88 14.79
CA TRP A 21 18.23 3.01 15.59
C TRP A 21 16.88 2.66 16.22
N ALA A 22 16.60 3.22 17.39
CA ALA A 22 15.32 3.08 18.08
C ALA A 22 14.99 4.40 18.83
N THR A 23 13.69 4.67 19.02
CA THR A 23 13.23 5.80 19.86
C THR A 23 13.53 5.60 21.33
N GLY A 24 13.73 4.35 21.78
CA GLY A 24 13.94 4.02 23.19
C GLY A 24 12.66 4.19 24.02
N THR A 25 11.51 4.07 23.36
CA THR A 25 10.17 4.16 23.96
C THR A 25 9.61 2.78 24.29
N ASP A 26 10.42 1.74 24.18
CA ASP A 26 10.18 0.45 24.83
C ASP A 26 9.91 0.70 26.32
N PHE A 27 9.04 -0.10 26.94
CA PHE A 27 8.53 0.04 28.32
C PHE A 27 9.60 0.23 29.43
N GLN A 28 10.29 1.36 29.43
CA GLN A 28 11.39 1.67 30.32
C GLN A 28 10.88 2.46 31.52
N PRO A 29 11.19 2.01 32.76
CA PRO A 29 10.85 2.72 33.99
C PRO A 29 11.31 4.18 34.03
N SER A 30 12.39 4.51 33.32
CA SER A 30 12.96 5.86 33.19
C SER A 30 12.10 6.82 32.35
N VAL A 31 11.27 6.30 31.44
CA VAL A 31 10.37 7.08 30.58
C VAL A 31 9.02 7.33 31.28
N TYR A 32 8.55 6.34 32.04
CA TYR A 32 7.26 6.38 32.75
C TYR A 32 7.35 6.75 34.24
N GLY A 33 8.57 6.93 34.78
CA GLY A 33 8.80 7.45 36.12
C GLY A 33 8.41 6.52 37.27
N SER A 34 8.37 5.20 37.07
CA SER A 34 7.97 4.25 38.12
C SER A 34 8.95 3.09 38.27
N GLU A 35 9.77 3.10 39.33
CA GLU A 35 10.72 2.02 39.66
C GLU A 35 10.08 0.66 40.01
N ALA A 36 8.75 0.50 39.95
CA ALA A 36 8.08 -0.71 40.43
C ALA A 36 6.68 -0.94 39.86
N LEU A 37 6.52 -1.04 38.54
CA LEU A 37 5.28 -1.54 37.94
C LEU A 37 5.57 -2.66 36.95
N GLU A 38 4.85 -3.78 37.08
CA GLU A 38 4.86 -4.86 36.10
C GLU A 38 4.23 -4.36 34.78
N HIS A 39 4.57 -5.01 33.65
CA HIS A 39 4.19 -4.59 32.29
C HIS A 39 2.69 -4.25 32.13
N HIS A 40 1.82 -4.95 32.88
CA HIS A 40 0.37 -4.77 32.87
C HIS A 40 -0.11 -3.47 33.56
N ASP A 41 0.63 -2.95 34.53
CA ASP A 41 0.25 -1.74 35.28
C ASP A 41 0.66 -0.44 34.54
N LEU A 42 1.66 -0.51 33.67
CA LEU A 42 2.05 0.59 32.76
C LEU A 42 0.98 0.83 31.68
N ASP A 43 0.39 -0.24 31.14
CA ASP A 43 -0.73 -0.18 30.19
C ASP A 43 -1.94 0.58 30.77
N ARG A 44 -2.22 0.39 32.07
CA ARG A 44 -3.32 1.07 32.78
C ARG A 44 -3.01 2.53 33.15
N ALA A 45 -1.77 2.84 33.49
CA ALA A 45 -1.40 4.15 34.02
C ALA A 45 -1.09 5.18 32.90
N PHE A 46 -0.46 4.75 31.81
CA PHE A 46 0.05 5.66 30.78
C PHE A 46 -0.51 5.38 29.37
N GLY A 47 -1.15 4.24 29.19
CA GLY A 47 -1.63 3.78 27.90
C GLY A 47 -0.49 3.29 27.00
N ARG A 48 -0.78 2.26 26.19
CA ARG A 48 0.15 1.70 25.20
C ARG A 48 0.74 2.79 24.29
N PRO A 49 2.04 2.77 23.95
CA PRO A 49 2.57 3.68 22.93
C PRO A 49 1.82 3.50 21.61
N GLY A 50 1.26 4.58 21.09
CA GLY A 50 0.13 4.47 20.16
C GLY A 50 0.38 5.05 18.77
N ARG A 51 1.20 6.10 18.65
CA ARG A 51 1.38 6.78 17.36
C ARG A 51 2.66 7.58 17.24
N LEU A 52 3.23 7.58 16.04
CA LEU A 52 4.27 8.48 15.58
C LEU A 52 3.61 9.56 14.71
N VAL A 53 3.76 10.83 15.09
CA VAL A 53 3.09 11.96 14.41
C VAL A 53 4.13 13.00 14.02
N LEU A 54 4.15 13.36 12.74
CA LEU A 54 4.81 14.57 12.26
C LEU A 54 3.81 15.73 12.38
N GLN A 55 4.02 16.61 13.35
CA GLN A 55 3.12 17.71 13.68
C GLN A 55 3.26 18.89 12.71
N GLU A 56 2.24 19.74 12.62
CA GLU A 56 2.24 20.95 11.78
C GLU A 56 3.37 21.93 12.12
N ASP A 57 3.86 21.91 13.36
CA ASP A 57 4.98 22.73 13.81
C ASP A 57 6.36 22.19 13.36
N GLY A 58 6.39 21.06 12.65
CA GLY A 58 7.60 20.41 12.18
C GLY A 58 8.31 19.57 13.25
N ASN A 59 7.63 19.14 14.30
CA ASN A 59 8.17 18.20 15.28
C ASN A 59 7.67 16.78 15.00
N LEU A 60 8.55 15.78 15.09
CA LEU A 60 8.18 14.38 15.04
C LEU A 60 8.10 13.84 16.46
N VAL A 61 6.93 13.34 16.86
CA VAL A 61 6.65 12.95 18.25
C VAL A 61 6.04 11.55 18.32
N VAL A 62 6.53 10.74 19.25
CA VAL A 62 5.89 9.49 19.66
C VAL A 62 4.98 9.80 20.83
N TYR A 63 3.71 9.43 20.73
CA TYR A 63 2.73 9.59 21.79
C TYR A 63 2.31 8.24 22.39
N SER A 64 2.04 8.23 23.69
CA SER A 64 1.24 7.19 24.34
C SER A 64 -0.20 7.23 23.84
N SER A 65 -0.97 6.15 24.06
CA SER A 65 -2.38 6.08 23.70
C SER A 65 -3.24 7.03 24.54
N THR A 66 -2.74 7.52 25.67
CA THR A 66 -3.37 8.60 26.45
C THR A 66 -2.98 10.00 25.95
N GLY A 67 -2.15 10.10 24.91
CA GLY A 67 -1.73 11.37 24.31
C GLY A 67 -0.54 12.03 24.99
N GLN A 68 0.18 11.34 25.89
CA GLN A 68 1.42 11.87 26.46
C GLN A 68 2.58 11.76 25.47
N PRO A 69 3.39 12.81 25.28
CA PRO A 69 4.58 12.74 24.43
C PRO A 69 5.68 11.92 25.14
N LEU A 70 6.09 10.82 24.53
CA LEU A 70 7.11 9.90 25.05
C LEU A 70 8.50 10.21 24.48
N TRP A 71 8.56 10.64 23.22
CA TRP A 71 9.79 11.03 22.54
C TRP A 71 9.49 12.14 21.53
N ALA A 72 10.44 13.06 21.32
CA ALA A 72 10.33 14.10 20.30
C ALA A 72 11.68 14.36 19.61
N SER A 73 11.65 14.66 18.31
CA SER A 73 12.85 15.00 17.52
C SER A 73 13.46 16.35 17.88
N GLY A 74 12.70 17.25 18.52
CA GLY A 74 13.14 18.59 18.89
C GLY A 74 13.26 19.53 17.68
N THR A 75 12.46 19.30 16.63
CA THR A 75 12.50 20.06 15.37
C THR A 75 11.40 21.11 15.24
N THR A 76 10.68 21.42 16.34
CA THR A 76 9.67 22.48 16.38
C THR A 76 10.17 23.79 15.74
N GLY A 77 9.39 24.33 14.81
CA GLY A 77 9.69 25.55 14.06
C GLY A 77 10.68 25.37 12.91
N ARG A 78 11.08 24.14 12.57
CA ARG A 78 11.99 23.86 11.44
C ARG A 78 11.27 23.49 10.14
N SER A 79 9.94 23.65 10.06
CA SER A 79 9.14 23.39 8.85
C SER A 79 9.41 22.02 8.21
N THR A 80 9.60 20.98 9.04
CA THR A 80 9.84 19.64 8.51
C THR A 80 8.57 19.08 7.90
N VAL A 81 8.68 18.58 6.67
CA VAL A 81 7.54 18.09 5.88
C VAL A 81 7.61 16.59 5.62
N ALA A 82 8.75 15.95 5.87
CA ALA A 82 8.93 14.53 5.58
C ALA A 82 9.90 13.86 6.56
N LEU A 83 9.53 12.66 6.97
CA LEU A 83 10.42 11.67 7.59
C LEU A 83 10.89 10.70 6.51
N MET A 84 12.21 10.50 6.38
CA MET A 84 12.78 9.64 5.34
C MET A 84 13.91 8.78 5.89
N ILE A 85 14.11 7.60 5.30
CA ILE A 85 15.29 6.77 5.56
C ILE A 85 16.25 7.01 4.39
N GLN A 86 17.47 7.46 4.70
CA GLN A 86 18.56 7.61 3.74
C GLN A 86 19.37 6.32 3.64
N ASP A 87 20.01 6.08 2.49
CA ASP A 87 20.87 4.92 2.21
C ASP A 87 21.99 4.66 3.22
N SER A 88 22.44 5.71 3.94
CA SER A 88 23.35 5.56 5.08
C SER A 88 22.75 4.79 6.27
N GLY A 89 21.50 4.33 6.18
CA GLY A 89 20.74 3.74 7.27
C GLY A 89 20.26 4.77 8.30
N ARG A 90 20.27 6.06 7.93
CA ARG A 90 19.88 7.16 8.82
C ARG A 90 18.43 7.54 8.57
N LEU A 91 17.69 7.70 9.66
CA LEU A 91 16.38 8.32 9.64
C LEU A 91 16.57 9.85 9.66
N VAL A 92 15.97 10.59 8.73
CA VAL A 92 16.12 12.04 8.61
C VAL A 92 14.78 12.74 8.53
N LEU A 93 14.71 13.93 9.13
CA LEU A 93 13.62 14.87 8.95
C LEU A 93 14.05 15.97 7.99
N ARG A 94 13.26 16.15 6.93
CA ARG A 94 13.53 17.11 5.87
C ARG A 94 12.56 18.28 5.91
N THR A 95 13.06 19.47 5.65
CA THR A 95 12.30 20.72 5.53
C THR A 95 11.67 20.90 4.16
N ALA A 96 10.73 21.85 4.03
CA ALA A 96 10.15 22.22 2.74
C ALA A 96 11.22 22.72 1.74
N GLU A 97 12.30 23.33 2.24
CA GLU A 97 13.45 23.81 1.47
C GLU A 97 14.51 22.73 1.18
N ASP A 98 14.15 21.46 1.34
CA ASP A 98 15.02 20.30 1.06
C ASP A 98 16.27 20.18 1.94
N THR A 99 16.27 20.80 3.13
CA THR A 99 17.37 20.70 4.10
C THR A 99 17.08 19.69 5.21
N ILE A 100 18.13 19.13 5.83
CA ILE A 100 17.99 18.16 6.93
C ILE A 100 17.88 18.90 8.26
N ALA A 101 16.71 18.84 8.88
CA ALA A 101 16.43 19.44 10.18
C ALA A 101 16.89 18.57 11.35
N TRP A 102 16.87 17.24 11.17
CA TRP A 102 17.33 16.25 12.14
C TRP A 102 17.71 14.97 11.43
N ALA A 103 18.63 14.22 12.03
CA ALA A 103 19.00 12.90 11.55
C ALA A 103 19.40 12.02 12.73
N SER A 104 19.02 10.74 12.68
CA SER A 104 19.46 9.73 13.65
C SER A 104 20.99 9.64 13.69
N PRO A 105 21.58 9.13 14.79
CA PRO A 105 22.99 8.74 14.82
C PRO A 105 23.34 7.85 13.63
N TYR A 106 24.61 7.89 13.22
CA TYR A 106 25.12 7.02 12.17
C TYR A 106 24.97 5.55 12.59
N ALA A 107 24.31 4.76 11.74
CA ALA A 107 24.43 3.32 11.78
C ALA A 107 25.84 2.96 11.26
N PRO A 108 26.72 2.31 12.04
CA PRO A 108 28.00 1.88 11.52
C PRO A 108 27.77 0.83 10.42
N LEU A 109 28.04 1.21 9.19
CA LEU A 109 28.06 0.29 8.07
C LEU A 109 29.26 -0.65 8.27
N ARG A 110 29.02 -1.94 8.55
CA ARG A 110 30.05 -2.95 8.29
C ARG A 110 30.12 -3.12 6.78
N TRP A 111 31.12 -2.45 6.21
CA TRP A 111 31.29 -2.22 4.79
C TRP A 111 32.41 -3.11 4.26
N ASP A 112 32.07 -4.28 3.76
CA ASP A 112 32.96 -5.13 2.97
C ASP A 112 32.74 -4.91 1.46
N GLY A 113 32.49 -3.67 1.03
CA GLY A 113 32.80 -3.22 -0.33
C GLY A 113 31.68 -3.22 -1.36
N TRP A 114 30.46 -3.63 -0.99
CA TRP A 114 29.37 -3.89 -1.94
C TRP A 114 28.09 -3.14 -1.61
N ASN A 115 28.10 -1.81 -1.64
CA ASN A 115 26.88 -1.02 -1.77
C ASN A 115 27.25 0.36 -2.26
N ARG A 116 26.76 0.73 -3.42
CA ARG A 116 27.03 2.07 -3.94
C ARG A 116 25.78 2.78 -4.44
N VAL A 117 24.56 2.28 -4.26
CA VAL A 117 23.35 3.12 -4.42
C VAL A 117 23.40 4.17 -3.30
N THR A 118 23.27 5.45 -3.66
CA THR A 118 23.73 6.57 -2.80
C THR A 118 22.62 7.48 -2.27
N ASP A 119 21.41 7.40 -2.82
CA ASP A 119 20.26 8.23 -2.44
C ASP A 119 18.92 7.48 -2.36
N GLY A 120 18.89 6.16 -2.58
CA GLY A 120 17.69 5.35 -2.52
C GLY A 120 16.69 5.68 -3.61
N ARG A 121 17.09 6.50 -4.58
CA ARG A 121 16.29 6.92 -5.72
C ARG A 121 16.89 6.38 -7.01
N ARG A 122 18.21 6.36 -7.11
CA ARG A 122 18.96 6.15 -8.35
C ARG A 122 20.12 5.15 -8.18
N LEU A 123 20.15 4.12 -9.04
CA LEU A 123 21.29 3.21 -9.22
C LEU A 123 22.17 3.73 -10.37
N ARG A 124 23.36 4.26 -10.06
CA ARG A 124 24.30 4.83 -11.05
C ARG A 124 25.39 3.84 -11.46
N ARG A 125 26.22 4.23 -12.44
CA ARG A 125 27.39 3.43 -12.86
C ARG A 125 28.34 3.10 -11.71
N GLY A 126 28.82 1.86 -11.70
CA GLY A 126 29.67 1.29 -10.67
C GLY A 126 28.95 1.03 -9.34
N GLN A 127 27.61 1.07 -9.33
CA GLN A 127 26.79 0.84 -8.16
C GLN A 127 26.05 -0.49 -8.25
N CYS A 128 25.60 -1.00 -7.10
CA CYS A 128 24.85 -2.25 -6.96
C CYS A 128 23.71 -2.05 -5.96
N LEU A 129 22.52 -2.55 -6.29
CA LEU A 129 21.29 -2.57 -5.51
C LEU A 129 21.02 -4.00 -5.04
N ARG A 130 21.18 -4.24 -3.73
CA ARG A 130 20.90 -5.51 -3.07
C ARG A 130 20.44 -5.26 -1.64
N GLY A 131 19.33 -5.86 -1.22
CA GLY A 131 18.78 -5.64 0.12
C GLY A 131 18.35 -4.19 0.36
N GLY A 132 17.91 -3.49 -0.69
CA GLY A 132 17.58 -2.06 -0.69
C GLY A 132 16.54 -1.74 -1.75
N SER A 133 16.20 -0.47 -1.90
CA SER A 133 15.18 -0.02 -2.86
C SER A 133 15.58 1.23 -3.64
N LEU A 134 14.92 1.43 -4.78
CA LEU A 134 14.86 2.68 -5.51
C LEU A 134 13.44 3.23 -5.38
N VAL A 135 13.28 4.45 -4.91
CA VAL A 135 11.99 5.10 -4.68
C VAL A 135 11.83 6.25 -5.67
N SER A 136 10.63 6.35 -6.24
CA SER A 136 10.19 7.48 -7.08
C SER A 136 10.31 8.83 -6.35
N ASP A 137 10.37 9.93 -7.10
CA ASP A 137 10.62 11.25 -6.53
C ASP A 137 9.42 11.74 -5.71
N ASN A 138 8.20 11.36 -6.11
CA ASN A 138 6.95 11.57 -5.36
C ASN A 138 6.75 10.59 -4.18
N GLY A 139 7.59 9.56 -4.06
CA GLY A 139 7.50 8.55 -3.00
C GLY A 139 6.36 7.54 -3.15
N ALA A 140 5.63 7.52 -4.25
CA ALA A 140 4.45 6.65 -4.45
C ALA A 140 4.82 5.23 -4.91
N TYR A 141 5.99 5.06 -5.51
CA TYR A 141 6.47 3.80 -6.08
C TYR A 141 7.88 3.45 -5.63
N ALA A 142 8.16 2.16 -5.44
CA ALA A 142 9.47 1.64 -5.09
C ALA A 142 9.81 0.35 -5.85
N PHE A 143 11.06 0.24 -6.30
CA PHE A 143 11.66 -1.01 -6.76
C PHE A 143 12.53 -1.57 -5.65
N VAL A 144 12.15 -2.69 -5.07
CA VAL A 144 12.82 -3.32 -3.92
C VAL A 144 13.56 -4.56 -4.38
N VAL A 145 14.81 -4.70 -3.96
CA VAL A 145 15.59 -5.94 -4.10
C VAL A 145 15.76 -6.52 -2.71
N GLU A 146 15.03 -7.59 -2.42
CA GLU A 146 15.04 -8.24 -1.13
C GLU A 146 16.32 -9.06 -0.95
N GLY A 147 16.88 -9.04 0.27
CA GLY A 147 18.02 -9.88 0.61
C GLY A 147 17.73 -11.39 0.54
N GLY A 148 16.44 -11.77 0.59
CA GLY A 148 15.93 -13.14 0.57
C GLY A 148 15.85 -13.80 -0.80
N GLY A 149 16.17 -13.09 -1.89
CA GLY A 149 16.15 -13.67 -3.25
C GLY A 149 14.89 -13.32 -4.04
N ALA A 150 14.42 -12.09 -3.95
CA ALA A 150 13.37 -11.57 -4.83
C ALA A 150 13.63 -10.10 -5.16
N ALA A 151 13.04 -9.61 -6.24
CA ALA A 151 12.91 -8.19 -6.48
C ALA A 151 11.49 -7.87 -6.94
N CYS A 152 10.95 -6.75 -6.45
CA CYS A 152 9.59 -6.32 -6.78
C CYS A 152 9.55 -4.82 -7.11
N LEU A 153 8.57 -4.44 -7.92
CA LEU A 153 8.17 -3.05 -8.14
C LEU A 153 6.80 -2.90 -7.50
N CYS A 154 6.63 -1.97 -6.57
CA CYS A 154 5.42 -1.80 -5.78
C CYS A 154 5.02 -0.34 -5.65
N ARG A 155 3.77 -0.09 -5.30
CA ARG A 155 3.36 1.14 -4.65
C ARG A 155 3.85 1.12 -3.21
N THR A 156 4.30 2.26 -2.71
CA THR A 156 4.72 2.39 -1.30
C THR A 156 3.57 2.24 -0.32
N ALA A 157 2.32 2.36 -0.80
CA ALA A 157 1.10 2.06 -0.04
C ALA A 157 0.85 0.56 0.18
N GLY A 158 1.57 -0.35 -0.49
CA GLY A 158 1.50 -1.79 -0.24
C GLY A 158 1.39 -2.67 -1.49
N ARG A 159 0.78 -2.17 -2.57
CA ARG A 159 0.51 -2.96 -3.79
C ARG A 159 1.78 -3.40 -4.51
N ILE A 160 1.98 -4.69 -4.74
CA ILE A 160 3.03 -5.21 -5.62
C ILE A 160 2.55 -5.16 -7.07
N LEU A 161 3.29 -4.46 -7.94
CA LEU A 161 2.97 -4.28 -9.37
C LEU A 161 3.67 -5.30 -10.26
N TRP A 162 4.82 -5.79 -9.82
CA TRP A 162 5.64 -6.77 -10.51
C TRP A 162 6.60 -7.43 -9.53
N THR A 163 6.91 -8.71 -9.71
CA THR A 163 7.90 -9.43 -8.90
C THR A 163 8.70 -10.42 -9.75
N VAL A 164 9.90 -10.74 -9.30
CA VAL A 164 10.74 -11.80 -9.86
C VAL A 164 11.55 -12.48 -8.76
N GLY A 165 11.72 -13.80 -8.89
CA GLY A 165 12.67 -14.54 -8.08
C GLY A 165 14.12 -14.22 -8.46
N LEU A 166 14.97 -14.03 -7.46
CA LEU A 166 16.41 -13.91 -7.58
C LEU A 166 17.08 -15.06 -6.81
N ARG A 167 18.34 -15.33 -7.10
CA ARG A 167 19.11 -16.23 -6.24
C ARG A 167 19.32 -15.56 -4.87
N PRO A 168 19.44 -16.34 -3.79
CA PRO A 168 19.77 -15.78 -2.49
C PRO A 168 21.01 -14.89 -2.61
N GLN A 169 20.97 -13.71 -1.99
CA GLN A 169 22.10 -12.78 -2.00
C GLN A 169 22.46 -12.17 -3.37
N GLU A 170 21.58 -12.30 -4.36
CA GLU A 170 21.74 -11.69 -5.68
C GLU A 170 21.11 -10.29 -5.72
N GLY A 171 21.59 -9.41 -6.60
CA GLY A 171 21.03 -8.07 -6.81
C GLY A 171 21.37 -7.51 -8.18
N TYR A 172 21.05 -6.25 -8.42
CA TYR A 172 21.30 -5.59 -9.71
C TYR A 172 22.46 -4.61 -9.64
N ALA A 173 23.34 -4.61 -10.64
CA ALA A 173 24.43 -3.65 -10.75
C ALA A 173 24.41 -2.95 -12.10
N LEU A 174 24.55 -1.62 -12.08
CA LEU A 174 24.87 -0.86 -13.27
C LEU A 174 26.38 -0.72 -13.31
N THR A 175 27.05 -1.48 -14.18
CA THR A 175 28.50 -1.58 -14.19
C THR A 175 29.16 -0.26 -14.62
N GLY A 176 30.47 -0.11 -14.38
CA GLY A 176 31.20 1.12 -14.74
C GLY A 176 31.17 1.43 -16.24
N ASP A 177 31.07 0.40 -17.08
CA ASP A 177 30.89 0.45 -18.53
C ASP A 177 29.42 0.62 -18.98
N GLY A 178 28.45 0.67 -18.05
CA GLY A 178 27.05 0.97 -18.35
C GLY A 178 26.19 -0.23 -18.75
N ARG A 179 26.57 -1.47 -18.39
CA ARG A 179 25.70 -2.65 -18.55
C ARG A 179 24.86 -2.83 -17.30
N LEU A 180 23.56 -3.10 -17.45
CA LEU A 180 22.74 -3.58 -16.33
C LEU A 180 22.89 -5.10 -16.23
N VAL A 181 23.40 -5.55 -15.09
CA VAL A 181 23.67 -6.97 -14.80
C VAL A 181 23.00 -7.37 -13.50
N THR A 182 22.69 -8.65 -13.39
CA THR A 182 22.46 -9.30 -12.11
C THR A 182 23.82 -9.75 -11.55
N ARG A 183 24.07 -9.50 -10.27
CA ARG A 183 25.33 -9.80 -9.59
C ARG A 183 25.12 -10.61 -8.33
N GLY A 184 25.79 -11.75 -8.24
CA GLY A 184 25.69 -12.66 -7.10
C GLY A 184 26.75 -12.41 -6.01
N PRO A 185 26.71 -13.19 -4.91
CA PRO A 185 27.55 -12.98 -3.73
C PRO A 185 29.05 -13.21 -3.97
N GLY A 186 29.42 -14.00 -4.98
CA GLY A 186 30.81 -14.21 -5.38
C GLY A 186 31.36 -13.14 -6.32
N GLY A 187 30.53 -12.13 -6.64
CA GLY A 187 30.85 -11.06 -7.57
C GLY A 187 30.65 -11.42 -9.04
N GLU A 188 30.12 -12.60 -9.34
CA GLU A 188 29.78 -13.04 -10.67
C GLU A 188 28.68 -12.16 -11.29
N GLU A 189 28.86 -11.76 -12.55
CA GLU A 189 27.93 -10.92 -13.28
C GLU A 189 27.26 -11.71 -14.40
N ARG A 190 25.95 -11.51 -14.56
CA ARG A 190 25.13 -12.06 -15.64
C ARG A 190 24.21 -10.97 -16.17
N PRO A 191 23.74 -11.02 -17.42
CA PRO A 191 22.72 -10.07 -17.86
C PRO A 191 21.52 -10.09 -16.93
N ALA A 192 20.88 -8.94 -16.75
CA ALA A 192 19.67 -8.82 -15.94
C ALA A 192 18.45 -9.43 -16.65
N GLN A 193 18.52 -10.73 -16.96
CA GLN A 193 17.48 -11.48 -17.67
C GLN A 193 16.17 -11.52 -16.88
N SER A 194 16.25 -11.44 -15.55
CA SER A 194 15.10 -11.29 -14.66
C SER A 194 14.33 -9.98 -14.90
N LEU A 195 14.96 -8.97 -15.50
CA LEU A 195 14.32 -7.73 -15.98
C LEU A 195 14.09 -7.76 -17.50
N GLY A 196 14.17 -8.93 -18.15
CA GLY A 196 14.07 -9.05 -19.61
C GLY A 196 15.28 -8.49 -20.38
N ILE A 197 16.41 -8.22 -19.71
CA ILE A 197 17.62 -7.70 -20.35
C ILE A 197 18.52 -8.88 -20.77
N SER A 198 18.53 -9.16 -22.07
CA SER A 198 19.46 -10.10 -22.69
C SER A 198 20.90 -9.57 -22.73
N ASP A 199 21.87 -10.43 -23.05
CA ASP A 199 23.26 -10.02 -23.30
C ASP A 199 23.39 -8.88 -24.32
N SER A 200 22.64 -8.98 -25.43
CA SER A 200 22.65 -7.97 -26.48
C SER A 200 22.02 -6.65 -26.03
N ALA A 201 20.96 -6.71 -25.23
CA ALA A 201 20.33 -5.51 -24.65
C ALA A 201 21.26 -4.82 -23.65
N ALA A 202 21.95 -5.58 -22.78
CA ALA A 202 22.93 -5.04 -21.85
C ALA A 202 24.09 -4.36 -22.58
N ALA A 203 24.60 -4.96 -23.66
CA ALA A 203 25.64 -4.36 -24.49
C ALA A 203 25.15 -3.07 -25.20
N ALA A 204 23.91 -3.05 -25.68
CA ALA A 204 23.31 -1.88 -26.31
C ALA A 204 23.15 -0.71 -25.33
N LEU A 205 22.75 -0.99 -24.08
CA LEU A 205 22.67 0.01 -23.01
C LEU A 205 24.03 0.67 -22.74
N ALA A 206 25.08 -0.14 -22.64
CA ALA A 206 26.44 0.34 -22.45
C ALA A 206 26.90 1.25 -23.61
N GLN A 207 26.69 0.81 -24.86
CA GLN A 207 27.04 1.58 -26.06
C GLN A 207 26.28 2.92 -26.15
N ARG A 208 25.02 2.94 -25.70
CA ARG A 208 24.16 4.14 -25.68
C ARG A 208 24.40 5.03 -24.47
N GLY A 209 25.36 4.70 -23.61
CA GLY A 209 25.74 5.59 -22.52
C GLY A 209 24.88 5.49 -21.26
N ALA A 210 24.23 4.34 -21.00
CA ALA A 210 23.41 4.12 -19.80
C ALA A 210 24.17 4.51 -18.52
N ALA A 211 23.63 5.46 -17.76
CA ALA A 211 24.28 6.12 -16.64
C ALA A 211 23.56 5.89 -15.31
N GLU A 212 22.23 5.73 -15.36
CA GLU A 212 21.37 5.67 -14.18
C GLU A 212 20.19 4.73 -14.41
N MET A 213 19.74 4.05 -13.35
CA MET A 213 18.49 3.31 -13.26
C MET A 213 17.65 3.87 -12.11
N SER A 214 16.34 4.05 -12.34
CA SER A 214 15.45 4.74 -11.40
C SER A 214 13.99 4.31 -11.55
N VAL A 215 13.18 4.63 -10.54
CA VAL A 215 11.71 4.50 -10.61
C VAL A 215 11.11 5.87 -10.88
N THR A 216 10.25 5.97 -11.87
CA THR A 216 9.54 7.20 -12.22
C THR A 216 8.26 7.36 -11.40
N ASP A 217 7.76 8.60 -11.32
CA ASP A 217 6.54 8.95 -10.58
C ASP A 217 5.26 8.34 -11.16
N ASP A 218 5.32 7.77 -12.37
CA ASP A 218 4.26 6.98 -13.02
C ASP A 218 4.47 5.46 -12.88
N GLY A 219 5.41 5.02 -12.03
CA GLY A 219 5.58 3.62 -11.66
C GLY A 219 6.36 2.77 -12.66
N ARG A 220 7.16 3.36 -13.54
CA ARG A 220 8.06 2.62 -14.45
C ARG A 220 9.47 2.52 -13.87
N LEU A 221 10.14 1.41 -14.13
CA LEU A 221 11.57 1.27 -13.91
C LEU A 221 12.31 1.64 -15.18
N VAL A 222 13.16 2.65 -15.14
CA VAL A 222 13.83 3.19 -16.34
C VAL A 222 15.34 3.13 -16.20
N ILE A 223 16.03 3.05 -17.34
CA ILE A 223 17.46 3.29 -17.46
C ILE A 223 17.67 4.47 -18.39
N THR A 224 18.44 5.46 -17.94
CA THR A 224 18.70 6.71 -18.66
C THR A 224 20.19 6.89 -18.97
N ASP A 225 20.50 7.70 -19.98
CA ASP A 225 21.86 8.20 -20.21
C ASP A 225 22.19 9.40 -19.29
N GLY A 226 23.39 9.97 -19.44
CA GLY A 226 23.84 11.11 -18.63
C GLY A 226 23.06 12.41 -18.83
N ASP A 227 22.29 12.51 -19.93
CA ASP A 227 21.45 13.66 -20.25
C ASP A 227 19.98 13.43 -19.83
N GLY A 228 19.67 12.24 -19.28
CA GLY A 228 18.33 11.86 -18.82
C GLY A 228 17.45 11.21 -19.89
N THR A 229 17.98 10.89 -21.08
CA THR A 229 17.23 10.21 -22.14
C THR A 229 16.94 8.76 -21.73
N VAL A 230 15.69 8.32 -21.80
CA VAL A 230 15.31 6.94 -21.51
C VAL A 230 15.85 6.00 -22.59
N LEU A 231 16.74 5.09 -22.18
CA LEU A 231 17.34 4.09 -23.05
C LEU A 231 16.56 2.78 -23.03
N TRP A 232 15.97 2.46 -21.88
CA TRP A 232 15.15 1.28 -21.65
C TRP A 232 14.16 1.57 -20.51
N SER A 233 13.01 0.90 -20.55
CA SER A 233 12.03 0.95 -19.49
C SER A 233 11.35 -0.41 -19.33
N MET A 234 11.14 -0.81 -18.09
CA MET A 234 10.17 -1.81 -17.71
C MET A 234 8.95 -1.10 -17.14
N THR A 235 7.87 -1.30 -17.86
CA THR A 235 6.52 -0.93 -17.54
C THR A 235 5.93 -2.23 -16.99
N PRO A 236 5.63 -2.35 -15.67
CA PRO A 236 4.81 -3.47 -15.18
C PRO A 236 3.64 -3.71 -16.11
N ALA A 237 3.22 -4.96 -16.30
CA ALA A 237 2.07 -5.28 -17.17
C ALA A 237 0.80 -4.49 -16.79
N PHE A 238 0.75 -3.92 -15.58
CA PHE A 238 -0.31 -3.06 -15.04
C PHE A 238 -0.02 -1.55 -15.04
N THR A 239 1.06 -1.08 -15.67
CA THR A 239 1.27 0.37 -15.86
C THR A 239 0.59 0.83 -17.13
N HIS A 240 -0.72 1.02 -17.06
CA HIS A 240 -1.35 1.88 -18.06
C HIS A 240 -0.92 3.33 -17.85
N THR A 241 -0.72 3.97 -19.00
CA THR A 241 -0.53 5.38 -19.32
C THR A 241 -0.92 6.36 -18.20
N PRO A 242 -0.17 7.46 -17.95
CA PRO A 242 -0.61 8.50 -17.03
C PRO A 242 -1.94 9.06 -17.54
N ARG A 243 -3.06 8.53 -17.01
CA ARG A 243 -4.39 8.99 -17.35
C ARG A 243 -4.53 10.33 -16.65
N GLN A 244 -4.64 11.38 -17.45
CA GLN A 244 -5.14 12.67 -17.01
C GLN A 244 -6.27 12.40 -16.01
N ARG A 245 -6.21 12.99 -14.81
CA ARG A 245 -7.41 13.15 -13.99
C ARG A 245 -8.43 13.82 -14.89
N LEU A 246 -9.33 13.04 -15.49
CA LEU A 246 -10.55 13.59 -16.02
C LEU A 246 -11.22 14.23 -14.81
N PRO A 247 -11.64 15.50 -14.90
CA PRO A 247 -12.30 16.16 -13.79
C PRO A 247 -13.39 15.21 -13.29
N ARG A 248 -13.28 14.82 -12.01
CA ARG A 248 -14.35 14.15 -11.28
C ARG A 248 -15.61 14.92 -11.65
N ALA A 249 -16.61 14.28 -12.27
CA ALA A 249 -17.92 14.90 -12.36
C ALA A 249 -18.26 15.36 -10.94
N GLU A 250 -18.63 16.63 -10.75
CA GLU A 250 -18.82 17.17 -9.42
C GLU A 250 -19.80 16.27 -8.66
N ARG A 251 -19.27 15.44 -7.75
CA ARG A 251 -20.06 14.56 -6.91
C ARG A 251 -21.12 15.41 -6.21
N PRO A 252 -22.33 14.90 -5.97
CA PRO A 252 -23.30 15.61 -5.15
C PRO A 252 -22.70 15.89 -3.78
N LYS A 253 -22.30 17.16 -3.54
CA LYS A 253 -21.67 17.65 -2.31
C LYS A 253 -22.64 17.72 -1.12
N ALA A 254 -23.87 17.23 -1.29
CA ALA A 254 -24.93 17.40 -0.32
C ALA A 254 -25.22 16.06 0.38
N ARG A 255 -25.00 16.06 1.70
CA ARG A 255 -25.51 15.02 2.60
C ARG A 255 -27.01 14.78 2.32
N PRO A 256 -27.48 13.52 2.36
CA PRO A 256 -28.90 13.20 2.34
C PRO A 256 -29.69 13.96 3.41
N ALA A 257 -31.01 13.94 3.30
CA ALA A 257 -31.89 14.65 4.23
C ALA A 257 -31.52 14.35 5.70
N PRO A 258 -31.58 15.34 6.61
CA PRO A 258 -31.01 15.21 7.97
C PRO A 258 -31.66 14.13 8.84
N ASP A 259 -32.81 13.59 8.43
CA ASP A 259 -33.51 12.46 9.04
C ASP A 259 -32.95 11.09 8.62
N VAL A 260 -32.08 11.03 7.62
CA VAL A 260 -31.31 9.83 7.25
C VAL A 260 -30.14 9.66 8.21
N PRO A 261 -30.11 8.59 9.03
CA PRO A 261 -29.03 8.36 9.99
C PRO A 261 -27.72 7.97 9.29
N LEU A 262 -26.61 8.05 10.04
CA LEU A 262 -25.38 7.36 9.63
C LEU A 262 -25.62 5.85 9.58
N LEU A 263 -24.84 5.15 8.77
CA LEU A 263 -24.86 3.69 8.73
C LEU A 263 -24.49 3.12 10.11
N PRO A 264 -25.09 2.00 10.54
CA PRO A 264 -24.74 1.37 11.81
C PRO A 264 -23.25 1.02 11.86
N ALA A 265 -22.55 1.47 12.91
CA ALA A 265 -21.15 1.11 13.10
C ALA A 265 -21.03 -0.37 13.49
N GLY A 266 -20.08 -1.08 12.87
CA GLY A 266 -19.80 -2.50 13.09
C GLY A 266 -18.49 -2.93 12.41
N GLU A 267 -18.04 -4.16 12.64
CA GLU A 267 -16.82 -4.73 12.02
C GLU A 267 -17.14 -5.65 10.83
N GLU A 268 -18.39 -6.09 10.72
CA GLU A 268 -18.93 -6.97 9.68
C GLU A 268 -19.16 -6.23 8.36
N LEU A 269 -19.29 -6.98 7.26
CA LEU A 269 -19.57 -6.43 5.92
C LEU A 269 -21.00 -5.85 5.87
N PRO A 270 -21.18 -4.53 5.69
CA PRO A 270 -22.52 -3.94 5.60
C PRO A 270 -23.14 -4.21 4.22
N VAL A 271 -24.35 -4.77 4.22
CA VAL A 271 -25.19 -4.95 3.01
C VAL A 271 -26.42 -4.06 3.14
N ILE A 272 -26.49 -3.01 2.33
CA ILE A 272 -27.47 -1.93 2.46
C ILE A 272 -28.57 -2.09 1.42
N ARG A 273 -29.82 -2.18 1.88
CA ARG A 273 -30.98 -2.21 1.00
C ARG A 273 -31.39 -0.80 0.57
N THR A 274 -31.39 -0.54 -0.73
CA THR A 274 -31.88 0.73 -1.31
C THR A 274 -33.15 0.57 -2.14
N ASP A 275 -33.48 -0.65 -2.56
CA ASP A 275 -34.74 -0.97 -3.24
C ASP A 275 -35.62 -1.91 -2.41
N PHE A 276 -36.89 -1.56 -2.26
CA PHE A 276 -37.86 -2.27 -1.41
C PHE A 276 -39.01 -2.85 -2.24
N SER A 277 -38.79 -3.11 -3.54
CA SER A 277 -39.84 -3.63 -4.43
C SER A 277 -40.13 -5.12 -4.22
N ASP A 278 -39.16 -5.88 -3.71
CA ASP A 278 -39.27 -7.33 -3.49
C ASP A 278 -38.53 -7.75 -2.20
N ASP A 279 -39.29 -8.22 -1.20
CA ASP A 279 -38.75 -8.68 0.09
C ASP A 279 -38.12 -10.08 -0.01
N ALA A 280 -38.68 -10.96 -0.85
CA ALA A 280 -38.13 -12.30 -1.05
C ALA A 280 -36.80 -12.24 -1.81
N ALA A 281 -36.68 -11.31 -2.76
CA ALA A 281 -35.43 -11.02 -3.43
C ALA A 281 -34.34 -10.53 -2.48
N TRP A 282 -34.70 -9.65 -1.55
CA TRP A 282 -33.80 -9.16 -0.51
C TRP A 282 -33.30 -10.29 0.39
N GLU A 283 -34.22 -11.11 0.92
CA GLU A 283 -33.88 -12.25 1.77
C GLU A 283 -32.97 -13.26 1.05
N ASP A 284 -33.25 -13.56 -0.22
CA ASP A 284 -32.41 -14.44 -1.07
C ASP A 284 -31.02 -13.83 -1.33
N ALA A 285 -30.94 -12.52 -1.56
CA ALA A 285 -29.68 -11.83 -1.80
C ALA A 285 -28.77 -11.85 -0.54
N VAL A 286 -29.34 -11.54 0.63
CA VAL A 286 -28.63 -11.62 1.92
C VAL A 286 -28.20 -13.05 2.23
N ALA A 287 -29.10 -14.03 2.04
CA ALA A 287 -28.78 -15.43 2.31
C ALA A 287 -27.61 -15.94 1.45
N ARG A 288 -27.48 -15.49 0.20
CA ARG A 288 -26.40 -15.90 -0.70
C ARG A 288 -25.05 -15.27 -0.36
N VAL A 289 -25.02 -14.01 0.05
CA VAL A 289 -23.77 -13.34 0.42
C VAL A 289 -23.30 -13.75 1.82
N SER A 290 -24.21 -14.20 2.68
CA SER A 290 -23.90 -14.79 3.99
C SER A 290 -23.65 -16.30 3.95
N ALA A 291 -23.77 -16.94 2.79
CA ALA A 291 -23.60 -18.39 2.67
C ALA A 291 -22.13 -18.79 2.79
N GLU A 292 -21.90 -19.94 3.41
CA GLU A 292 -20.61 -20.63 3.36
C GLU A 292 -20.30 -21.04 1.91
N TYR A 293 -19.05 -20.81 1.51
CA TYR A 293 -18.49 -21.14 0.22
C TYR A 293 -17.34 -22.14 0.43
N ASP A 294 -17.45 -23.32 -0.17
CA ASP A 294 -16.41 -24.35 -0.11
C ASP A 294 -15.45 -24.21 -1.30
N ASP A 295 -14.16 -24.15 -0.99
CA ASP A 295 -13.08 -24.08 -1.97
C ASP A 295 -11.91 -24.98 -1.59
N ASP A 296 -11.50 -25.86 -2.51
CA ASP A 296 -10.41 -26.82 -2.32
C ASP A 296 -10.40 -27.61 -1.00
N GLY A 297 -11.59 -27.78 -0.40
CA GLY A 297 -11.80 -28.51 0.85
C GLY A 297 -11.80 -27.64 2.11
N ASP A 298 -11.63 -26.32 1.96
CA ASP A 298 -11.76 -25.31 3.01
C ASP A 298 -13.08 -24.53 2.85
N THR A 299 -13.76 -24.26 3.97
CA THR A 299 -15.03 -23.52 3.99
C THR A 299 -14.78 -22.07 4.39
N TRP A 300 -15.24 -21.14 3.56
CA TRP A 300 -15.09 -19.69 3.72
C TRP A 300 -16.44 -19.02 3.93
N SER A 301 -16.49 -17.98 4.75
CA SER A 301 -17.66 -17.13 4.92
C SER A 301 -17.24 -15.74 5.37
N VAL A 302 -18.14 -14.76 5.21
CA VAL A 302 -17.98 -13.41 5.74
C VAL A 302 -19.17 -13.08 6.62
N ASP A 303 -18.90 -12.51 7.79
CA ASP A 303 -19.96 -11.98 8.65
C ASP A 303 -20.55 -10.73 7.99
N VAL A 304 -21.87 -10.72 7.82
CA VAL A 304 -22.62 -9.67 7.14
C VAL A 304 -23.57 -9.02 8.11
N THR A 305 -23.61 -7.67 8.12
CA THR A 305 -24.68 -6.90 8.75
C THR A 305 -25.67 -6.42 7.69
N PRO A 306 -26.89 -6.99 7.61
CA PRO A 306 -27.93 -6.51 6.71
C PRO A 306 -28.54 -5.21 7.26
N ILE A 307 -28.64 -4.18 6.42
CA ILE A 307 -29.20 -2.88 6.74
C ILE A 307 -30.49 -2.69 5.94
N ASP A 308 -31.62 -3.03 6.56
CA ASP A 308 -32.97 -2.96 6.01
C ASP A 308 -33.76 -1.81 6.65
N ASP A 309 -33.48 -0.57 6.20
CA ASP A 309 -34.17 0.63 6.68
C ASP A 309 -34.62 1.50 5.50
N ARG A 310 -35.94 1.73 5.42
CA ARG A 310 -36.57 2.50 4.33
C ARG A 310 -36.07 3.93 4.21
N ARG A 311 -35.39 4.48 5.22
CA ARG A 311 -34.74 5.80 5.13
C ARG A 311 -33.59 5.82 4.13
N TYR A 312 -33.03 4.67 3.75
CA TYR A 312 -32.02 4.54 2.69
C TYR A 312 -32.62 4.29 1.30
N ALA A 313 -33.95 4.22 1.17
CA ALA A 313 -34.61 3.92 -0.10
C ALA A 313 -34.24 4.94 -1.20
N GLY A 314 -33.78 4.42 -2.33
CA GLY A 314 -33.41 5.22 -3.51
C GLY A 314 -32.12 6.04 -3.38
N LEU A 315 -31.35 5.90 -2.29
CA LEU A 315 -30.05 6.55 -2.18
C LEU A 315 -29.04 5.94 -3.14
N THR A 316 -28.17 6.77 -3.72
CA THR A 316 -27.06 6.32 -4.55
C THR A 316 -25.88 5.84 -3.70
N SER A 317 -24.95 5.08 -4.29
CA SER A 317 -23.67 4.70 -3.66
C SER A 317 -22.89 5.90 -3.12
N ASP A 318 -22.81 6.99 -3.89
CA ASP A 318 -22.20 8.25 -3.46
C ASP A 318 -22.86 8.86 -2.22
N GLN A 319 -24.19 8.80 -2.13
CA GLN A 319 -24.93 9.30 -0.97
C GLN A 319 -24.74 8.42 0.26
N LEU A 320 -24.66 7.10 0.07
CA LEU A 320 -24.38 6.15 1.14
C LEU A 320 -22.95 6.28 1.67
N ALA A 321 -21.97 6.55 0.81
CA ALA A 321 -20.59 6.79 1.22
C ALA A 321 -20.46 7.99 2.17
N LEU A 322 -21.32 9.02 2.05
CA LEU A 322 -21.39 10.15 2.99
C LEU A 322 -22.01 9.80 4.35
N LEU A 323 -22.58 8.61 4.50
CA LEU A 323 -23.22 8.13 5.73
C LEU A 323 -22.37 7.10 6.47
N VAL A 324 -21.21 6.70 5.94
CA VAL A 324 -20.24 5.83 6.62
C VAL A 324 -19.68 6.59 7.84
N PRO A 325 -19.78 6.04 9.07
CA PRO A 325 -19.22 6.68 10.26
C PRO A 325 -17.68 6.82 10.19
N GLU A 326 -17.13 7.95 10.64
CA GLU A 326 -15.67 8.13 10.73
C GLU A 326 -14.97 7.13 11.67
N SER A 327 -15.72 6.46 12.55
CA SER A 327 -15.21 5.48 13.50
C SER A 327 -15.00 4.09 12.90
N VAL A 328 -15.52 3.82 11.70
CA VAL A 328 -15.38 2.51 11.04
C VAL A 328 -14.42 2.58 9.87
N HIS A 329 -13.66 1.51 9.66
CA HIS A 329 -12.70 1.38 8.57
C HIS A 329 -13.05 0.15 7.74
N TRP A 330 -14.23 0.16 7.11
CA TRP A 330 -14.59 -0.87 6.15
C TRP A 330 -13.83 -0.64 4.86
N PRO A 331 -13.14 -1.62 4.25
CA PRO A 331 -12.55 -1.42 2.93
C PRO A 331 -13.62 -1.27 1.84
N MET A 332 -14.83 -1.81 2.06
CA MET A 332 -15.97 -1.64 1.16
C MET A 332 -17.33 -1.81 1.88
N PHE A 333 -18.40 -1.41 1.23
CA PHE A 333 -19.79 -1.77 1.56
C PHE A 333 -20.53 -2.29 0.33
N VAL A 334 -21.66 -2.96 0.55
CA VAL A 334 -22.47 -3.57 -0.52
C VAL A 334 -23.85 -2.93 -0.56
N VAL A 335 -24.37 -2.70 -1.77
CA VAL A 335 -25.69 -2.12 -2.01
C VAL A 335 -26.57 -3.12 -2.78
N ALA A 336 -27.73 -3.43 -2.21
CA ALA A 336 -28.81 -4.14 -2.86
C ALA A 336 -29.81 -3.12 -3.43
N ASP A 337 -29.69 -2.86 -4.73
CA ASP A 337 -30.50 -1.89 -5.49
C ASP A 337 -31.59 -2.58 -6.34
N ALA A 338 -32.29 -1.82 -7.18
CA ALA A 338 -33.33 -2.35 -8.07
C ALA A 338 -32.82 -3.43 -9.03
N ARG A 339 -31.54 -3.37 -9.43
CA ARG A 339 -30.91 -4.36 -10.31
C ARG A 339 -30.60 -5.65 -9.55
N THR A 340 -30.28 -5.56 -8.26
CA THR A 340 -30.21 -6.73 -7.36
C THR A 340 -31.57 -7.42 -7.23
N MET A 341 -32.65 -6.64 -7.07
CA MET A 341 -34.00 -7.19 -6.96
C MET A 341 -34.47 -7.85 -8.26
N ALA A 342 -34.05 -7.31 -9.42
CA ALA A 342 -34.39 -7.84 -10.73
C ALA A 342 -33.49 -9.01 -11.21
N SER A 343 -32.26 -9.13 -10.69
CA SER A 343 -31.32 -10.18 -11.10
C SER A 343 -31.66 -11.52 -10.44
N SER A 344 -31.72 -12.59 -11.23
CA SER A 344 -31.86 -13.96 -10.72
C SER A 344 -30.61 -14.46 -9.99
N GLY A 345 -29.45 -13.88 -10.30
CA GLY A 345 -28.18 -14.15 -9.63
C GLY A 345 -28.00 -13.38 -8.33
N ARG A 346 -28.88 -12.40 -8.06
CA ARG A 346 -28.79 -11.45 -6.93
C ARG A 346 -27.48 -10.68 -6.91
N ASP A 347 -26.97 -10.34 -8.09
CA ASP A 347 -25.76 -9.51 -8.20
C ASP A 347 -25.94 -8.24 -7.38
N MET A 348 -24.92 -7.82 -6.66
CA MET A 348 -24.96 -6.64 -5.80
C MET A 348 -23.87 -5.65 -6.21
N LEU A 349 -24.10 -4.37 -5.90
CA LEU A 349 -23.12 -3.33 -6.15
C LEU A 349 -22.18 -3.23 -4.96
N MET A 350 -20.92 -3.58 -5.16
CA MET A 350 -19.84 -3.32 -4.20
C MET A 350 -19.36 -1.89 -4.36
N VAL A 351 -19.05 -1.21 -3.26
CA VAL A 351 -18.57 0.17 -3.25
C VAL A 351 -17.37 0.26 -2.30
N THR A 352 -16.23 0.73 -2.80
CA THR A 352 -15.05 0.97 -1.96
C THR A 352 -15.21 2.23 -1.13
N THR A 353 -14.65 2.22 0.08
CA THR A 353 -14.57 3.43 0.92
C THR A 353 -13.27 4.19 0.69
N ASP A 354 -12.33 3.64 -0.09
CA ASP A 354 -11.06 4.29 -0.40
C ASP A 354 -11.31 5.57 -1.23
N PRO A 355 -10.98 6.76 -0.70
CA PRO A 355 -11.17 8.02 -1.42
C PRO A 355 -10.25 8.16 -2.65
N GLU A 356 -9.21 7.34 -2.77
CA GLU A 356 -8.22 7.35 -3.85
C GLU A 356 -8.49 6.32 -4.95
N ALA A 357 -9.48 5.45 -4.78
CA ALA A 357 -9.82 4.42 -5.76
C ALA A 357 -10.18 5.00 -7.14
N LEU A 358 -9.67 4.36 -8.20
CA LEU A 358 -9.90 4.79 -9.59
C LEU A 358 -11.29 4.41 -10.12
N VAL A 359 -11.81 3.27 -9.64
CA VAL A 359 -13.16 2.77 -9.88
C VAL A 359 -13.78 2.63 -8.50
N ASP A 360 -14.86 3.36 -8.20
CA ASP A 360 -15.41 3.41 -6.83
C ASP A 360 -16.47 2.35 -6.56
N SER A 361 -16.94 1.66 -7.59
CA SER A 361 -17.93 0.60 -7.46
C SER A 361 -17.85 -0.41 -8.61
N ALA A 362 -18.25 -1.64 -8.32
CA ALA A 362 -18.37 -2.71 -9.29
C ALA A 362 -19.49 -3.66 -8.88
N ARG A 363 -20.15 -4.28 -9.86
CA ARG A 363 -21.19 -5.27 -9.59
C ARG A 363 -20.58 -6.66 -9.55
N ALA A 364 -20.98 -7.47 -8.56
CA ALA A 364 -20.47 -8.81 -8.38
C ALA A 364 -21.58 -9.79 -7.98
N THR A 365 -21.38 -11.07 -8.27
CA THR A 365 -22.22 -12.13 -7.73
C THR A 365 -22.01 -12.27 -6.21
N PRO A 366 -23.01 -12.76 -5.44
CA PRO A 366 -22.84 -12.96 -4.00
C PRO A 366 -21.60 -13.77 -3.60
N THR A 367 -21.25 -14.82 -4.35
CA THR A 367 -20.06 -15.63 -4.10
C THR A 367 -18.76 -14.84 -4.30
N ALA A 368 -18.66 -14.05 -5.37
CA ALA A 368 -17.49 -13.20 -5.60
C ALA A 368 -17.33 -12.13 -4.50
N ILE A 369 -18.44 -11.62 -3.95
CA ILE A 369 -18.41 -10.65 -2.84
C ILE A 369 -17.75 -11.26 -1.60
N VAL A 370 -18.03 -12.54 -1.27
CA VAL A 370 -17.42 -13.23 -0.13
C VAL A 370 -15.90 -13.30 -0.30
N GLU A 371 -15.44 -13.77 -1.47
CA GLU A 371 -14.02 -13.90 -1.81
C GLU A 371 -13.29 -12.54 -1.73
N ILE A 372 -13.88 -11.51 -2.35
CA ILE A 372 -13.31 -10.16 -2.39
C ILE A 372 -13.28 -9.55 -0.98
N ALA A 373 -14.36 -9.68 -0.22
CA ALA A 373 -14.42 -9.14 1.14
C ALA A 373 -13.37 -9.80 2.05
N ILE A 374 -13.21 -11.13 2.01
CA ILE A 374 -12.20 -11.83 2.81
C ILE A 374 -10.81 -11.27 2.50
N ASN A 375 -10.45 -11.18 1.22
CA ASN A 375 -9.14 -10.70 0.79
C ASN A 375 -8.88 -9.24 1.16
N LEU A 376 -9.88 -8.36 1.05
CA LEU A 376 -9.76 -6.95 1.43
C LEU A 376 -9.63 -6.78 2.95
N TRP A 377 -10.39 -7.53 3.75
CA TRP A 377 -10.34 -7.43 5.21
C TRP A 377 -9.02 -7.94 5.80
N ILE A 378 -8.40 -8.96 5.21
CA ILE A 378 -7.08 -9.45 5.63
C ILE A 378 -5.92 -8.77 4.90
N ALA A 379 -6.22 -7.81 4.01
CA ALA A 379 -5.27 -7.10 3.16
C ALA A 379 -4.37 -8.04 2.31
N ASN A 380 -4.93 -9.11 1.77
CA ASN A 380 -4.24 -10.05 0.88
C ASN A 380 -4.23 -9.58 -0.58
N MET A 381 -5.30 -8.91 -1.04
CA MET A 381 -5.41 -8.31 -2.38
C MET A 381 -6.06 -6.93 -2.29
N ASP A 382 -5.76 -6.03 -3.23
CA ASP A 382 -6.31 -4.68 -3.26
C ASP A 382 -7.57 -4.61 -4.12
N TRP A 383 -8.40 -3.58 -3.88
CA TRP A 383 -9.65 -3.35 -4.60
C TRP A 383 -9.47 -3.32 -6.13
N GLU A 384 -8.41 -2.67 -6.60
CA GLU A 384 -8.09 -2.55 -8.03
C GLU A 384 -7.70 -3.86 -8.71
N ASP A 385 -7.30 -4.89 -7.95
CA ASP A 385 -6.98 -6.20 -8.52
C ASP A 385 -8.26 -6.92 -9.00
N TYR A 386 -9.42 -6.60 -8.41
CA TYR A 386 -10.70 -7.23 -8.75
C TYR A 386 -11.49 -6.48 -9.83
N VAL A 387 -11.53 -5.15 -9.76
CA VAL A 387 -12.39 -4.35 -10.64
C VAL A 387 -11.77 -4.07 -12.01
N GLY A 388 -10.45 -4.28 -12.16
CA GLY A 388 -9.70 -4.07 -13.40
C GLY A 388 -9.76 -2.63 -13.93
N GLU A 389 -8.91 -2.31 -14.91
CA GLU A 389 -9.10 -1.08 -15.68
C GLU A 389 -10.27 -1.27 -16.65
N ALA A 390 -11.48 -0.86 -16.24
CA ALA A 390 -12.55 -0.66 -17.21
C ALA A 390 -12.05 0.29 -18.31
N ASP A 391 -12.22 -0.08 -19.58
CA ASP A 391 -11.89 0.73 -20.76
C ASP A 391 -12.87 1.92 -20.94
N GLY A 392 -13.10 2.65 -19.85
CA GLY A 392 -13.97 3.81 -19.75
C GLY A 392 -15.14 3.62 -18.77
N PRO A 393 -15.74 4.73 -18.31
CA PRO A 393 -16.84 4.72 -17.35
C PRO A 393 -18.09 3.99 -17.84
N ALA A 394 -18.20 3.69 -19.13
CA ALA A 394 -19.36 3.01 -19.72
C ALA A 394 -19.28 1.47 -19.68
N GLN A 395 -18.13 0.87 -19.34
CA GLN A 395 -17.99 -0.60 -19.27
C GLN A 395 -17.95 -1.15 -17.83
N ALA A 396 -17.63 -0.32 -16.83
CA ALA A 396 -17.61 -0.73 -15.43
C ALA A 396 -19.01 -1.07 -14.88
N ASP A 397 -20.03 -0.29 -15.28
CA ASP A 397 -21.40 -0.44 -14.77
C ASP A 397 -22.13 -1.70 -15.28
N ASP A 398 -21.67 -2.32 -16.37
CA ASP A 398 -22.36 -3.46 -17.01
C ASP A 398 -21.66 -4.81 -16.84
N ARG A 399 -20.41 -4.83 -16.35
CA ARG A 399 -19.69 -6.09 -16.06
C ARG A 399 -20.05 -6.58 -14.66
N VAL A 400 -20.54 -7.82 -14.58
CA VAL A 400 -20.71 -8.52 -13.30
C VAL A 400 -19.47 -9.37 -13.06
N LEU A 401 -18.80 -9.17 -11.92
CA LEU A 401 -17.69 -10.00 -11.48
C LEU A 401 -18.23 -11.34 -10.98
N GLU A 402 -17.65 -12.44 -11.48
CA GLU A 402 -17.98 -13.81 -11.10
C GLU A 402 -16.79 -14.44 -10.39
N ALA A 403 -17.04 -15.33 -9.43
CA ALA A 403 -16.00 -16.11 -8.77
C ALA A 403 -15.20 -16.91 -9.82
N TRP A 404 -13.87 -17.00 -9.64
CA TRP A 404 -12.92 -17.67 -10.56
C TRP A 404 -12.65 -17.01 -11.92
N ASN A 405 -13.18 -15.81 -12.21
CA ASN A 405 -12.81 -15.03 -13.41
C ASN A 405 -11.81 -13.91 -13.09
N ILE A 406 -11.16 -14.00 -11.93
CA ILE A 406 -10.02 -13.19 -11.52
C ILE A 406 -8.81 -14.02 -11.95
N GLU A 407 -8.21 -13.66 -13.10
CA GLU A 407 -7.05 -14.38 -13.62
C GLU A 407 -5.97 -14.48 -12.53
N GLU A 408 -5.70 -15.69 -12.04
CA GLU A 408 -4.46 -15.95 -11.32
C GLU A 408 -3.31 -15.43 -12.21
N PRO A 409 -2.36 -14.67 -11.65
CA PRO A 409 -1.18 -14.32 -12.42
C PRO A 409 -0.51 -15.64 -12.85
N PRO A 410 -0.21 -15.82 -14.15
CA PRO A 410 0.35 -17.08 -14.63
C PRO A 410 1.65 -17.41 -13.90
N GLU A 411 1.76 -18.66 -13.46
CA GLU A 411 2.89 -19.26 -12.71
C GLU A 411 4.30 -18.89 -13.20
#